data_AF-A0A1Y3B8C3-F1
#
_entry.id   AF-A0A1Y3B8C3-F1
#
_cell.length_a   1.000
_cell.length_b   1.000
_cell.length_c   1.000
_cell.angle_alpha   90.00
_cell.angle_beta   90.00
_cell.angle_gamma   90.00
#
_symmetry.space_group_name_H-M   'P 1'
#
loop_
_entity.id
_entity.type
_entity.pdbx_description
1 polymer ?
#
loop_
_entity_poly.entity_id
_entity_poly.type
_entity_poly.pdbx_seq_one_letter_code
_entity_poly.pdbx_strand_id
1 'polypeptide(L)'
;MTTLLVECLQGDDGGLKQHFNLEVYIGSSTNIAAQSASIATTTTSTSTKTNSINSNSLLQHPQRLHSNHSSSQPNFIVSSLTPGTPYTLLLYATNAKGRSNSVSLSAVTLSAPEKHTARGT
;
A
#
# COMPACT_ATOMS: atom_id res chain seq x y z
N MET A 1 10.48 18.29 -5.76
CA MET A 1 9.38 17.31 -5.68
C MET A 1 9.97 15.93 -5.89
N THR A 2 9.68 14.97 -5.02
CA THR A 2 10.23 13.60 -5.13
C THR A 2 9.28 12.73 -5.95
N THR A 3 9.84 11.91 -6.84
CA THR A 3 9.11 11.00 -7.73
C THR A 3 9.63 9.58 -7.59
N LEU A 4 8.73 8.60 -7.62
CA LEU A 4 9.06 7.18 -7.65
C LEU A 4 8.49 6.55 -8.92
N LEU A 5 9.34 5.84 -9.66
CA LEU A 5 8.96 5.02 -10.79
C LEU A 5 8.74 3.58 -10.29
N VAL A 6 7.58 3.01 -10.60
CA VAL A 6 7.24 1.63 -10.25
C VAL A 6 6.90 0.89 -11.52
N GLU A 7 7.63 -0.19 -11.77
CA GLU A 7 7.41 -1.08 -12.91
C GLU A 7 7.24 -2.50 -12.40
N CYS A 8 6.28 -3.23 -12.96
CA CYS A 8 6.18 -4.67 -12.78
C CYS A 8 6.01 -5.37 -14.13
N LEU A 9 6.21 -6.68 -14.11
CA LEU A 9 5.96 -7.51 -15.29
C LEU A 9 4.52 -8.03 -15.23
N GLN A 10 3.82 -7.95 -16.35
CA GLN A 10 2.50 -8.56 -16.47
C GLN A 10 2.60 -10.08 -16.30
N GLY A 11 1.64 -10.66 -15.58
CA GLY A 11 1.48 -12.11 -15.47
C GLY A 11 0.64 -12.70 -16.61
N ASP A 12 0.41 -14.01 -16.56
CA ASP A 12 -0.56 -14.66 -17.45
C ASP A 12 -1.99 -14.20 -17.09
N ASP A 13 -2.68 -13.64 -18.08
CA ASP A 13 -4.03 -13.13 -17.94
C ASP A 13 -5.11 -14.10 -18.43
N GLY A 14 -4.71 -15.22 -19.04
CA GLY A 14 -5.59 -16.18 -19.68
C GLY A 14 -6.42 -15.57 -20.81
N GLY A 15 -5.87 -14.60 -21.53
CA GLY A 15 -6.49 -13.92 -22.67
C GLY A 15 -7.48 -12.82 -22.30
N LEU A 16 -7.53 -12.38 -21.04
CA LEU A 16 -8.45 -11.35 -20.58
C LEU A 16 -7.75 -10.03 -20.35
N LYS A 17 -8.34 -8.93 -20.84
CA LYS A 17 -7.83 -7.58 -20.60
C LYS A 17 -7.61 -7.33 -19.11
N GLN A 18 -6.36 -7.06 -18.74
CA GLN A 18 -5.96 -6.70 -17.39
C GLN A 18 -5.82 -5.20 -17.20
N HIS A 19 -6.05 -4.78 -15.96
CA HIS A 19 -5.72 -3.48 -15.43
C HIS A 19 -4.78 -3.68 -14.23
N PHE A 20 -3.76 -2.85 -14.11
CA PHE A 20 -2.82 -2.83 -13.01
C PHE A 20 -3.18 -1.66 -12.11
N ASN A 21 -3.19 -1.88 -10.80
CA ASN A 21 -3.59 -0.91 -9.81
C ASN A 21 -2.49 -0.75 -8.78
N LEU A 22 -2.19 0.50 -8.43
CA LEU A 22 -1.19 0.86 -7.44
C LEU A 22 -1.82 1.79 -6.41
N GLU A 23 -1.88 1.33 -5.16
CA GLU A 23 -2.29 2.12 -4.01
C GLU A 23 -1.06 2.53 -3.21
N VAL A 24 -0.90 3.82 -2.98
CA VAL A 24 0.24 4.39 -2.24
C VAL A 24 -0.27 4.93 -0.92
N TYR A 25 0.27 4.45 0.19
CA TYR A 25 -0.06 4.86 1.54
C TYR A 25 1.11 5.58 2.20
N ILE A 26 0.81 6.63 2.95
CA ILE A 26 1.80 7.34 3.78
C ILE A 26 1.86 6.72 5.18
N GLY A 27 3.07 6.36 5.63
CA GLY A 27 3.34 5.76 6.93
C GLY A 27 4.06 4.41 6.86
N SER A 28 4.63 3.98 7.99
CA SER A 28 5.25 2.66 8.14
C SER A 28 4.19 1.60 8.41
N SER A 29 4.13 0.55 7.59
CA SER A 29 3.22 -0.58 7.83
C SER A 29 3.63 -1.32 9.09
N THR A 30 3.06 -1.00 10.25
CA THR A 30 3.36 -1.77 11.46
C THR A 30 2.66 -3.12 11.46
N ASN A 31 1.58 -3.33 10.70
CA ASN A 31 0.93 -4.63 10.51
C ASN A 31 -0.01 -4.61 9.28
N ILE A 32 0.50 -4.79 8.06
CA ILE A 32 -0.36 -5.35 7.00
C ILE A 32 -0.23 -6.86 7.12
N ALA A 33 -1.02 -7.43 8.02
CA ALA A 33 -1.22 -8.87 8.05
C ALA A 33 -1.68 -9.28 6.65
N ALA A 34 -0.81 -9.99 5.93
CA ALA A 34 -1.22 -10.81 4.81
C ALA A 34 -2.43 -11.63 5.28
N GLN A 35 -3.62 -11.32 4.77
CA GLN A 35 -4.76 -12.19 4.97
C GLN A 35 -4.49 -13.45 4.15
N SER A 36 -3.82 -14.41 4.78
CA SER A 36 -3.90 -15.81 4.39
C SER A 36 -5.38 -16.16 4.41
N ALA A 37 -5.98 -16.35 3.24
CA ALA A 37 -7.34 -16.84 3.13
C ALA A 37 -7.39 -18.25 3.75
N SER A 38 -7.85 -18.37 4.99
CA SER A 38 -8.29 -19.65 5.54
C SER A 38 -9.77 -19.81 5.21
N ILE A 39 -10.05 -20.81 4.39
CA ILE A 39 -11.37 -21.25 3.94
C ILE A 39 -12.31 -21.38 5.15
N ALA A 40 -13.51 -20.80 5.02
CA ALA A 40 -14.58 -20.89 5.99
C ALA A 40 -15.08 -22.33 6.14
N THR A 41 -15.10 -22.84 7.37
CA THR A 41 -15.87 -24.02 7.74
C THR A 41 -16.85 -23.65 8.84
N THR A 42 -18.13 -23.80 8.50
CA THR A 42 -19.35 -23.64 9.26
C THR A 42 -19.32 -24.32 10.63
N THR A 43 -19.59 -23.60 11.73
CA THR A 43 -20.50 -24.10 12.77
C THR A 43 -21.16 -22.97 13.58
N THR A 44 -22.48 -22.98 13.53
CA THR A 44 -23.44 -22.27 14.38
C THR A 44 -23.17 -22.53 15.87
N SER A 45 -23.05 -21.48 16.70
CA SER A 45 -23.30 -21.56 18.14
C SER A 45 -23.53 -20.16 18.73
N THR A 46 -24.79 -19.90 19.03
CA THR A 46 -25.33 -18.93 19.98
C THR A 46 -24.52 -18.86 21.28
N SER A 47 -24.07 -17.67 21.69
CA SER A 47 -24.29 -17.13 23.05
C SER A 47 -23.56 -15.79 23.26
N THR A 48 -24.32 -14.85 23.80
CA THR A 48 -23.94 -13.66 24.58
C THR A 48 -22.46 -13.46 24.93
N LYS A 49 -21.90 -12.27 24.64
CA LYS A 49 -21.30 -11.36 25.64
C LYS A 49 -20.56 -10.17 25.02
N THR A 50 -20.85 -9.02 25.62
CA THR A 50 -19.98 -7.83 25.85
C THR A 50 -19.60 -6.92 24.67
N ASN A 51 -20.36 -5.83 24.56
CA ASN A 51 -19.84 -4.49 24.29
C ASN A 51 -18.77 -4.13 25.34
N SER A 52 -17.50 -4.41 25.05
CA SER A 52 -16.30 -3.70 25.56
C SER A 52 -15.08 -4.55 25.27
N ILE A 53 -14.33 -4.17 24.24
CA ILE A 53 -12.88 -4.30 24.28
C ILE A 53 -12.33 -2.91 23.95
N ASN A 54 -12.12 -2.15 25.01
CA ASN A 54 -11.17 -1.06 25.11
C ASN A 54 -9.75 -1.60 24.88
N SER A 55 -9.42 -1.90 23.63
CA SER A 55 -8.02 -1.91 23.23
C SER A 55 -7.66 -0.47 22.93
N ASN A 56 -6.94 0.17 23.85
CA ASN A 56 -6.01 1.24 23.51
C ASN A 56 -5.16 0.71 22.34
N SER A 57 -5.59 0.99 21.11
CA SER A 57 -4.81 0.72 19.92
C SER A 57 -3.66 1.70 20.00
N LEU A 58 -2.56 1.22 20.58
CA LEU A 58 -1.28 1.92 20.71
C LEU A 58 -0.91 2.49 19.34
N LEU A 59 -1.21 3.77 19.15
CA LEU A 59 -0.75 4.67 18.08
C LEU A 59 -0.57 3.99 16.71
N GLN A 60 -1.64 3.42 16.17
CA GLN A 60 -1.70 3.18 14.73
C GLN A 60 -1.89 4.53 14.07
N HIS A 61 -0.82 5.14 13.54
CA HIS A 61 -1.02 6.15 12.51
C HIS A 61 -1.80 5.44 11.39
N PRO A 62 -3.08 5.77 11.14
CA PRO A 62 -3.82 5.11 10.09
C PRO A 62 -3.04 5.34 8.80
N GLN A 63 -2.68 4.26 8.12
CA GLN A 63 -2.08 4.30 6.80
C GLN A 63 -3.02 5.11 5.90
N ARG A 64 -2.65 6.36 5.60
CA ARG A 64 -3.52 7.25 4.84
C ARG A 64 -3.23 7.04 3.36
N LEU A 65 -4.27 6.85 2.56
CA LEU A 65 -4.10 6.78 1.11
C LEU A 65 -3.52 8.12 0.63
N HIS A 66 -2.32 8.06 0.06
CA HIS A 66 -1.65 9.19 -0.56
C HIS A 66 -2.11 9.36 -2.01
N SER A 67 -2.16 8.27 -2.77
CA SER A 67 -2.64 8.27 -4.16
C SER A 67 -3.08 6.87 -4.59
N ASN A 68 -3.99 6.79 -5.55
CA ASN A 68 -4.42 5.55 -6.20
C ASN A 68 -4.28 5.71 -7.71
N HIS A 69 -3.67 4.72 -8.36
CA HIS A 69 -3.43 4.71 -9.79
C HIS A 69 -3.99 3.42 -10.39
N SER A 70 -4.51 3.51 -11.61
CA SER A 70 -4.91 2.36 -12.42
C SER A 70 -4.48 2.57 -13.87
N SER A 71 -3.95 1.52 -14.50
CA SER A 71 -3.38 1.58 -15.85
C SER A 71 -3.57 0.26 -16.59
N SER A 72 -3.64 0.29 -17.92
CA SER A 72 -3.57 -0.93 -18.74
C SER A 72 -2.14 -1.42 -18.99
N GLN A 73 -1.14 -0.64 -18.57
CA GLN A 73 0.28 -1.02 -18.61
C GLN A 73 0.85 -1.02 -17.18
N PRO A 74 1.78 -1.94 -16.86
CA PRO A 74 2.27 -2.14 -15.50
C PRO A 74 3.36 -1.16 -15.06
N ASN A 75 3.24 0.11 -15.47
CA ASN A 75 4.19 1.18 -15.15
C ASN A 75 3.47 2.39 -14.54
N PHE A 76 4.02 2.92 -13.44
CA PHE A 76 3.42 4.00 -12.66
C PHE A 76 4.45 5.05 -12.27
N ILE A 77 4.05 6.32 -12.33
CA ILE A 77 4.82 7.45 -11.84
C ILE A 77 4.08 8.03 -10.63
N VAL A 78 4.68 7.87 -9.45
CA VAL A 78 4.14 8.44 -8.22
C VAL A 78 4.89 9.73 -7.92
N SER A 79 4.20 10.86 -7.97
CA SER A 79 4.75 12.20 -7.74
C SER A 79 4.29 12.79 -6.40
N SER A 80 4.81 13.97 -6.06
CA SER A 80 4.40 14.73 -4.86
C SER A 80 4.62 13.99 -3.54
N LEU A 81 5.64 13.12 -3.49
CA LEU A 81 6.02 12.44 -2.26
C LEU A 81 6.73 13.41 -1.31
N THR A 82 6.37 13.35 -0.03
CA THR A 82 6.98 14.16 1.04
C THR A 82 8.39 13.64 1.31
N PRO A 83 9.43 14.49 1.39
CA PRO A 83 10.78 14.09 1.78
C PRO A 83 10.86 13.43 3.17
N GLY A 84 11.80 12.50 3.37
CA GLY A 84 12.04 11.81 4.65
C GLY A 84 10.85 10.97 5.17
N THR A 85 9.92 10.61 4.29
CA THR A 85 8.63 10.02 4.67
C THR A 85 8.54 8.57 4.21
N PRO A 86 8.16 7.63 5.10
CA PRO A 86 7.91 6.24 4.72
C PRO A 86 6.59 6.10 3.96
N TYR A 87 6.59 5.25 2.94
CA TYR A 87 5.45 4.88 2.13
C TYR A 87 5.33 3.37 2.00
N THR A 88 4.09 2.89 1.96
CA THR A 88 3.75 1.51 1.59
C THR A 88 2.98 1.53 0.28
N LEU A 89 3.42 0.72 -0.68
CA LEU A 89 2.84 0.62 -2.02
C LEU A 89 2.22 -0.76 -2.19
N LEU A 90 0.93 -0.82 -2.52
CA LEU A 90 0.20 -2.06 -2.77
C LEU A 90 -0.12 -2.17 -4.26
N LEU A 91 0.42 -3.18 -4.90
CA LEU A 91 0.33 -3.40 -6.35
C LEU A 91 -0.43 -4.69 -6.66
N TYR A 92 -1.39 -4.63 -7.57
CA TYR A 92 -2.17 -5.81 -8.00
C TYR A 92 -2.78 -5.64 -9.39
N ALA A 93 -3.12 -6.75 -10.04
CA ALA A 93 -3.86 -6.77 -11.30
C ALA A 93 -5.34 -7.10 -11.08
N THR A 94 -6.21 -6.57 -11.94
CA THR A 94 -7.64 -6.88 -12.01
C THR A 94 -8.04 -7.20 -13.45
N ASN A 95 -8.92 -8.17 -13.62
CA ASN A 95 -9.62 -8.45 -14.87
C ASN A 95 -11.03 -8.97 -14.57
N ALA A 96 -11.74 -9.42 -15.60
CA ALA A 96 -13.10 -9.94 -15.45
C ALA A 96 -13.21 -11.20 -14.55
N LYS A 97 -12.11 -11.93 -14.27
CA LYS A 97 -12.09 -13.07 -13.33
C LYS A 97 -11.89 -12.62 -11.87
N GLY A 98 -11.39 -11.41 -11.63
CA GLY A 98 -11.18 -10.88 -10.29
C GLY A 98 -9.83 -10.18 -10.11
N ARG A 99 -9.34 -10.18 -8.87
CA ARG A 99 -8.09 -9.52 -8.46
C ARG A 99 -6.98 -10.55 -8.23
N SER A 100 -5.75 -10.23 -8.62
CA SER A 100 -4.57 -11.04 -8.29
C SER A 100 -4.23 -10.96 -6.80
N ASN A 101 -3.23 -11.76 -6.39
CA ASN A 101 -2.50 -11.48 -5.16
C ASN A 101 -1.85 -10.10 -5.25
N SER A 102 -1.73 -9.43 -4.10
CA SER A 102 -1.10 -8.12 -4.02
C SER A 102 0.36 -8.22 -3.60
N VAL A 103 1.21 -7.38 -4.17
CA VAL A 103 2.61 -7.18 -3.76
C VAL A 103 2.70 -5.90 -2.96
N SER A 104 3.31 -5.95 -1.78
CA SER A 104 3.56 -4.79 -0.94
C SER A 104 5.03 -4.39 -1.03
N LEU A 105 5.30 -3.13 -1.34
CA LEU A 105 6.64 -2.54 -1.38
C LEU A 105 6.73 -1.45 -0.32
N SER A 106 7.81 -1.45 0.45
CA SER A 106 8.10 -0.40 1.43
C SER A 106 9.22 0.49 0.90
N ALA A 107 9.01 1.80 0.94
CA ALA A 107 9.99 2.78 0.48
C ALA A 107 10.03 3.97 1.43
N VAL A 108 11.18 4.64 1.51
CA VAL A 108 11.34 5.90 2.25
C VAL A 108 11.94 6.92 1.30
N THR A 109 11.34 8.11 1.22
CA THR A 109 11.90 9.20 0.42
C THR A 109 13.12 9.80 1.12
N LEU A 110 14.05 10.31 0.32
CA LEU A 110 15.20 11.05 0.85
C LEU A 110 14.74 12.30 1.61
N SER A 111 15.50 12.70 2.63
CA SER A 111 15.30 13.97 3.35
C SER A 111 15.51 15.17 2.41
N ALA A 112 14.94 16.32 2.79
CA ALA A 112 15.14 17.55 2.02
C ALA A 112 16.64 17.91 2.00
N PRO A 113 17.19 18.44 0.87
CA PRO A 113 18.59 18.85 0.82
C PRO A 113 18.88 19.93 1.87
N GLU A 114 19.92 19.73 2.67
CA GLU A 114 20.36 20.74 3.64
C GLU A 114 21.04 21.90 2.89
N LYS A 115 20.51 23.13 3.03
CA LYS A 115 21.16 24.32 2.46
C LYS A 115 22.38 24.68 3.31
N HIS A 116 23.57 24.34 2.85
CA HIS A 116 24.82 24.86 3.42
C HIS A 116 24.99 26.34 2.99
N THR A 117 24.56 27.27 3.84
CA THR A 117 24.94 28.68 3.66
C THR A 117 26.27 28.87 4.37
N ALA A 118 27.38 28.82 3.62
CA ALA A 118 28.68 29.21 4.17
C ALA A 118 28.64 30.71 4.50
N ARG A 119 28.71 31.04 5.80
CA ARG A 119 28.90 32.42 6.25
C ARG A 119 30.35 32.78 5.94
N GLY A 120 30.58 33.41 4.80
CA GLY A 120 31.87 33.99 4.45
C GLY A 120 32.28 35.00 5.52
N THR A 121 33.45 34.76 6.12
CA THR A 121 34.18 35.69 6.98
C THR A 121 34.97 36.67 6.14
#